data_AF-A0A922SEZ4-F1
#
_entry.id   AF-A0A922SEZ4-F1
#
_cell.length_a   1.000
_cell.length_b   1.000
_cell.length_c   1.000
_cell.angle_alpha   90.00
_cell.angle_beta   90.00
_cell.angle_gamma   90.00
#
_symmetry.space_group_name_H-M   'P 1'
#
loop_
_entity.id
_entity.type
_entity.pdbx_description
1 polymer ?
#
loop_
_entity_poly.entity_id
_entity_poly.type
_entity_poly.pdbx_seq_one_letter_code
_entity_poly.pdbx_strand_id
1 'polypeptide(L)'
;MLSRFSDVLQTAADVLAPPATRLEDFEYHWKMILNFYQNYDENNKLHVEETRIPHHLHQMLQLIVDEEKEQQGGTVGPCMEAIVQRSICLLDALCALAAAERPPGARALALTTGTALLRRTRQPCVNSAHVYRPLQRMLIQCNENPASPTEKEEVELLLTLCGLVRKEPGLANIFTTPFVEDKSTLLSIPEDIQKLIPIRSKIQTPKKNPLFEVELPPNPLRNVSIIRTGKEDNATCSSSADDNASCRSQKTDNQVVLRACEGIMIVSSLPEDDIANLVTSCSPACETIVHKLASKYRSIPANVDPSDVDHLNITWA
;
A
#
# COMPACT_ATOMS: atom_id res chain seq x y z
N MET A 1 -0.49 52.63 -16.83
CA MET A 1 -0.56 53.22 -15.46
C MET A 1 -1.49 52.44 -14.55
N LEU A 2 -2.62 51.90 -15.03
CA LEU A 2 -3.52 51.05 -14.25
C LEU A 2 -2.88 49.76 -13.71
N SER A 3 -1.99 49.09 -14.45
CA SER A 3 -1.35 47.85 -13.93
C SER A 3 -0.45 48.15 -12.73
N ARG A 4 0.35 49.23 -12.77
CA ARG A 4 1.19 49.63 -11.61
C ARG A 4 0.37 50.00 -10.38
N PHE A 5 -0.84 50.52 -10.57
CA PHE A 5 -1.76 50.81 -9.46
C PHE A 5 -2.39 49.51 -8.91
N SER A 6 -2.71 48.56 -9.80
CA SER A 6 -3.12 47.20 -9.42
C SER A 6 -2.02 46.47 -8.65
N ASP A 7 -0.77 46.59 -9.06
CA ASP A 7 0.38 45.97 -8.39
C ASP A 7 0.60 46.57 -6.99
N VAL A 8 0.44 47.88 -6.85
CA VAL A 8 0.56 48.57 -5.55
C VAL A 8 -0.61 48.22 -4.63
N LEU A 9 -1.84 48.12 -5.16
CA LEU A 9 -3.00 47.66 -4.38
C LEU A 9 -2.87 46.19 -3.98
N GLN A 10 -2.39 45.33 -4.88
CA GLN A 10 -2.12 43.93 -4.58
C GLN A 10 -1.03 43.82 -3.51
N THR A 11 0.07 44.55 -3.64
CA THR A 11 1.15 44.58 -2.64
C THR A 11 0.66 45.11 -1.28
N ALA A 12 -0.18 46.15 -1.27
CA ALA A 12 -0.77 46.68 -0.03
C ALA A 12 -1.77 45.70 0.60
N ALA A 13 -2.54 44.98 -0.22
CA ALA A 13 -3.41 43.90 0.23
C ALA A 13 -2.60 42.72 0.80
N ASP A 14 -1.51 42.32 0.14
CA ASP A 14 -0.61 41.25 0.58
C ASP A 14 0.15 41.62 1.87
N VAL A 15 0.38 42.91 2.14
CA VAL A 15 0.96 43.39 3.41
C VAL A 15 -0.07 43.38 4.55
N LEU A 16 -1.34 43.69 4.25
CA LEU A 16 -2.42 43.70 5.24
C LEU A 16 -2.95 42.30 5.55
N ALA A 17 -2.95 41.41 4.57
CA ALA A 17 -3.37 40.01 4.65
C ALA A 17 -2.48 39.19 3.71
N PRO A 18 -1.31 38.70 4.19
CA PRO A 18 -0.45 37.87 3.36
C PRO A 18 -1.22 36.67 2.82
N PRO A 19 -0.94 36.25 1.57
CA PRO A 19 -1.57 35.06 1.02
C PRO A 19 -1.26 33.87 1.92
N ALA A 20 -2.25 33.01 2.13
CA ALA A 20 -2.10 31.83 2.96
C ALA A 20 -0.87 31.03 2.51
N THR A 21 -0.08 30.61 3.48
CA THR A 21 1.03 29.71 3.22
C THR A 21 0.51 28.34 2.80
N ARG A 22 1.31 27.57 2.06
CA ARG A 22 0.93 26.20 1.67
C ARG A 22 0.60 25.32 2.87
N LEU A 23 1.31 25.51 3.99
CA LEU A 23 1.04 24.79 5.22
C LEU A 23 -0.32 25.16 5.81
N GLU A 24 -0.72 26.43 5.77
CA GLU A 24 -2.06 26.87 6.21
C GLU A 24 -3.17 26.30 5.32
N ASP A 25 -2.97 26.27 4.00
CA ASP A 25 -3.91 25.62 3.07
C ASP A 25 -4.00 24.11 3.32
N PHE A 26 -2.86 23.47 3.62
CA PHE A 26 -2.77 22.06 3.95
C PHE A 26 -3.50 21.75 5.27
N GLU A 27 -3.31 22.58 6.31
CA GLU A 27 -4.06 22.51 7.56
C GLU A 27 -5.56 22.74 7.37
N TYR A 28 -5.94 23.66 6.49
CA TYR A 28 -7.34 23.91 6.16
C TYR A 28 -7.99 22.66 5.59
N HIS A 29 -7.39 22.03 4.58
CA HIS A 29 -7.92 20.80 4.00
C HIS A 29 -7.97 19.65 5.01
N TRP A 30 -6.97 19.55 5.88
CA TRP A 30 -6.99 18.60 6.99
C TRP A 30 -8.18 18.84 7.93
N LYS A 31 -8.40 20.08 8.37
CA LYS A 31 -9.53 20.47 9.22
C LYS A 31 -10.88 20.15 8.57
N MET A 32 -11.01 20.31 7.25
CA MET A 32 -12.22 19.94 6.52
C MET A 32 -12.51 18.44 6.54
N ILE A 33 -11.47 17.60 6.44
CA ILE A 33 -11.61 16.14 6.56
C ILE A 33 -12.06 15.78 7.97
N LEU A 34 -11.42 16.33 9.00
CA LEU A 34 -11.79 16.04 10.40
C LEU A 34 -13.23 16.48 10.69
N ASN A 35 -13.63 17.68 10.24
CA ASN A 35 -14.99 18.20 10.41
C ASN A 35 -16.04 17.29 9.77
N PHE A 36 -15.77 16.74 8.58
CA PHE A 36 -16.66 15.76 7.97
C PHE A 36 -16.90 14.56 8.89
N TYR A 37 -15.83 13.97 9.47
CA TYR A 37 -15.95 12.80 10.34
C TYR A 37 -16.57 13.11 11.70
N GLN A 38 -16.35 14.32 12.25
CA GLN A 38 -17.04 14.79 13.46
C GLN A 38 -18.56 14.80 13.32
N ASN A 39 -19.03 15.11 12.11
CA ASN A 39 -20.45 15.24 11.80
C ASN A 39 -21.01 14.05 11.00
N TYR A 40 -20.22 12.98 10.85
CA TYR A 40 -20.60 11.83 10.03
C TYR A 40 -21.58 10.92 10.79
N ASP A 41 -22.74 10.65 10.18
CA ASP A 41 -23.70 9.67 10.69
C ASP A 41 -23.36 8.27 10.14
N GLU A 42 -23.12 7.30 11.04
CA GLU A 42 -22.85 5.91 10.67
C GLU A 42 -23.96 5.25 9.84
N ASN A 43 -25.20 5.73 9.94
CA ASN A 43 -26.34 5.20 9.19
C ASN A 43 -26.39 5.73 7.75
N ASN A 44 -25.54 6.71 7.42
CA ASN A 44 -25.46 7.26 6.09
C ASN A 44 -24.82 6.25 5.12
N LYS A 45 -25.50 6.00 4.00
CA LYS A 45 -25.03 5.10 2.92
C LYS A 45 -24.31 5.85 1.80
N LEU A 46 -24.09 7.15 1.95
CA LEU A 46 -23.41 7.99 0.97
C LEU A 46 -21.99 7.46 0.72
N HIS A 47 -21.65 7.21 -0.54
CA HIS A 47 -20.35 6.69 -0.94
C HIS A 47 -19.26 7.75 -0.76
N VAL A 48 -18.02 7.35 -0.44
CA VAL A 48 -16.93 8.30 -0.17
C VAL A 48 -16.66 9.24 -1.34
N GLU A 49 -16.85 8.77 -2.57
CA GLU A 49 -16.67 9.55 -3.81
C GLU A 49 -17.65 10.71 -3.95
N GLU A 50 -18.82 10.61 -3.31
CA GLU A 50 -19.85 11.67 -3.30
C GLU A 50 -19.58 12.73 -2.21
N THR A 51 -18.57 12.49 -1.35
CA THR A 51 -18.14 13.46 -0.33
C THR A 51 -17.09 14.44 -0.88
N ARG A 52 -16.73 15.43 -0.07
CA ARG A 52 -15.57 16.30 -0.34
C ARG A 52 -14.24 15.73 0.17
N ILE A 53 -14.23 14.56 0.80
CA ILE A 53 -13.00 13.95 1.34
C ILE A 53 -11.98 13.67 0.23
N PRO A 54 -12.33 13.04 -0.91
CA PRO A 54 -11.36 12.81 -1.99
C PRO A 54 -10.75 14.10 -2.51
N HIS A 55 -11.54 15.17 -2.61
CA HIS A 55 -11.07 16.49 -3.03
C HIS A 55 -10.03 17.05 -2.04
N HIS A 56 -10.32 17.05 -0.74
CA HIS A 56 -9.39 17.56 0.27
C HIS A 56 -8.10 16.74 0.36
N LEU A 57 -8.18 15.41 0.29
CA LEU A 57 -7.00 14.55 0.23
C LEU A 57 -6.16 14.81 -1.02
N HIS A 58 -6.81 15.01 -2.17
CA HIS A 58 -6.13 15.35 -3.42
C HIS A 58 -5.41 16.71 -3.32
N GLN A 59 -6.05 17.73 -2.76
CA GLN A 59 -5.45 19.04 -2.58
C GLN A 59 -4.25 18.98 -1.61
N MET A 60 -4.38 18.27 -0.49
CA MET A 60 -3.27 18.05 0.43
C MET A 60 -2.06 17.41 -0.27
N LEU A 61 -2.30 16.36 -1.08
CA LEU A 61 -1.24 15.73 -1.87
C LEU A 61 -0.66 16.68 -2.94
N GLN A 62 -1.50 17.49 -3.58
CA GLN A 62 -1.05 18.45 -4.57
C GLN A 62 -0.13 19.51 -3.97
N LEU A 63 -0.47 20.01 -2.78
CA LEU A 63 0.36 20.97 -2.03
C LEU A 63 1.75 20.41 -1.73
N ILE A 64 1.85 19.15 -1.28
CA ILE A 64 3.14 18.47 -1.05
C ILE A 64 3.95 18.37 -2.36
N VAL A 65 3.30 17.96 -3.45
CA VAL A 65 3.97 17.80 -4.76
C VAL A 65 4.45 19.13 -5.31
N ASP A 66 3.69 20.21 -5.14
CA ASP A 66 4.09 21.53 -5.63
C ASP A 66 5.16 22.17 -4.73
N GLU A 67 5.12 21.92 -3.43
CA GLU A 67 6.17 22.27 -2.48
C GLU A 67 7.52 21.64 -2.88
N GLU A 68 7.56 20.34 -3.16
CA GLU A 68 8.79 19.65 -3.58
C GLU A 68 9.34 20.13 -4.94
N LYS A 69 8.50 20.67 -5.82
CA LYS A 69 8.96 21.22 -7.12
C LYS A 69 9.72 22.53 -6.94
N GLU A 70 9.30 23.33 -5.97
CA GLU A 70 9.86 24.66 -5.70
C GLU A 70 11.07 24.60 -4.77
N GLN A 71 11.22 23.52 -4.01
CA GLN A 71 12.34 23.36 -3.09
C GLN A 71 13.69 23.21 -3.79
N GLN A 72 14.63 24.06 -3.38
CA GLN A 72 16.02 24.08 -3.82
C GLN A 72 16.89 23.79 -2.58
N GLY A 73 17.22 22.52 -2.32
CA GLY A 73 18.11 22.21 -1.18
C GLY A 73 18.05 20.80 -0.60
N GLY A 74 17.21 19.89 -1.11
CA GLY A 74 17.13 18.52 -0.59
C GLY A 74 16.59 18.42 0.84
N THR A 75 16.05 19.50 1.40
CA THR A 75 15.32 19.53 2.67
C THR A 75 13.85 19.22 2.42
N VAL A 76 13.21 18.54 3.38
CA VAL A 76 11.76 18.27 3.35
C VAL A 76 10.99 19.58 3.54
N GLY A 77 9.89 19.77 2.82
CA GLY A 77 9.08 20.98 2.92
C GLY A 77 8.09 20.97 4.07
N PRO A 78 7.57 22.15 4.48
CA PRO A 78 6.67 22.27 5.63
C PRO A 78 5.46 21.31 5.61
N CYS A 79 4.84 21.06 4.46
CA CYS A 79 3.68 20.16 4.36
C CYS A 79 4.09 18.71 4.66
N MET A 80 5.18 18.24 4.06
CA MET A 80 5.66 16.88 4.28
C MET A 80 6.28 16.73 5.67
N GLU A 81 6.96 17.77 6.17
CA GLU A 81 7.51 17.83 7.52
C GLU A 81 6.39 17.72 8.56
N ALA A 82 5.24 18.36 8.35
CA ALA A 82 4.09 18.24 9.23
C ALA A 82 3.56 16.80 9.37
N ILE A 83 3.60 16.01 8.28
CA ILE A 83 3.27 14.58 8.31
C ILE A 83 4.34 13.80 9.10
N VAL A 84 5.62 14.03 8.79
CA VAL A 84 6.75 13.30 9.40
C VAL A 84 6.87 13.59 10.90
N GLN A 85 6.63 14.83 11.32
CA GLN A 85 6.60 15.26 12.72
C GLN A 85 5.28 14.94 13.43
N ARG A 86 4.30 14.36 12.72
CA ARG A 86 2.98 13.99 13.27
C ARG A 86 2.19 15.19 13.83
N SER A 87 2.44 16.41 13.34
CA SER A 87 1.58 17.56 13.61
C SER A 87 0.28 17.46 12.81
N ILE A 88 0.34 16.84 11.64
CA ILE A 88 -0.82 16.48 10.83
C ILE A 88 -0.82 14.97 10.59
N CYS A 89 -1.73 14.27 11.28
CA CYS A 89 -1.81 12.81 11.35
C CYS A 89 -2.49 12.19 10.12
N LEU A 90 -2.12 12.64 8.91
CA LEU A 90 -2.77 12.23 7.66
C LEU A 90 -2.72 10.71 7.46
N LEU A 91 -1.53 10.12 7.54
CA LEU A 91 -1.33 8.68 7.33
C LEU A 91 -2.02 7.83 8.41
N ASP A 92 -2.08 8.33 9.64
CA ASP A 92 -2.82 7.68 10.72
C ASP A 92 -4.34 7.68 10.44
N ALA A 93 -4.88 8.79 9.92
CA ALA A 93 -6.27 8.83 9.48
C ALA A 93 -6.52 7.90 8.29
N LEU A 94 -5.62 7.81 7.30
CA LEU A 94 -5.77 6.84 6.21
C LEU A 94 -5.84 5.40 6.74
N CYS A 95 -5.05 5.05 7.77
CA CYS A 95 -5.18 3.75 8.45
C CYS A 95 -6.56 3.57 9.08
N ALA A 96 -7.07 4.60 9.77
CA ALA A 96 -8.40 4.56 10.37
C ALA A 96 -9.50 4.39 9.32
N LEU A 97 -9.37 5.05 8.16
CA LEU A 97 -10.28 4.92 7.03
C LEU A 97 -10.25 3.52 6.40
N ALA A 98 -9.06 2.96 6.22
CA ALA A 98 -8.87 1.60 5.73
C ALA A 98 -9.52 0.56 6.65
N ALA A 99 -9.43 0.76 7.96
CA ALA A 99 -10.01 -0.12 8.97
C ALA A 99 -11.53 0.06 9.13
N ALA A 100 -12.03 1.29 9.21
CA ALA A 100 -13.42 1.59 9.52
C ALA A 100 -14.38 1.32 8.35
N GLU A 101 -13.87 1.41 7.11
CA GLU A 101 -14.63 1.24 5.87
C GLU A 101 -15.93 2.08 5.85
N ARG A 102 -15.83 3.31 6.40
CA ARG A 102 -16.92 4.27 6.46
C ARG A 102 -16.43 5.67 6.07
N PRO A 103 -17.13 6.38 5.18
CA PRO A 103 -18.24 5.90 4.33
C PRO A 103 -17.82 4.75 3.39
N PRO A 104 -18.78 4.04 2.75
CA PRO A 104 -18.48 3.01 1.76
C PRO A 104 -17.45 3.50 0.73
N GLY A 105 -16.44 2.67 0.43
CA GLY A 105 -15.32 3.04 -0.44
C GLY A 105 -14.13 3.70 0.27
N ALA A 106 -14.23 4.06 1.55
CA ALA A 106 -13.15 4.73 2.29
C ALA A 106 -11.83 3.95 2.31
N ARG A 107 -11.88 2.60 2.29
CA ARG A 107 -10.66 1.77 2.20
C ARG A 107 -9.93 1.96 0.87
N ALA A 108 -10.65 1.88 -0.26
CA ALA A 108 -10.08 2.11 -1.59
C ALA A 108 -9.44 3.49 -1.68
N LEU A 109 -10.14 4.51 -1.17
CA LEU A 109 -9.63 5.89 -1.12
C LEU A 109 -8.36 6.00 -0.27
N ALA A 110 -8.33 5.37 0.91
CA ALA A 110 -7.18 5.40 1.79
C ALA A 110 -5.94 4.76 1.13
N LEU A 111 -6.08 3.54 0.62
CA LEU A 111 -5.01 2.82 -0.09
C LEU A 111 -4.52 3.61 -1.31
N THR A 112 -5.44 4.15 -2.11
CA THR A 112 -5.09 4.95 -3.28
C THR A 112 -4.34 6.23 -2.90
N THR A 113 -4.78 6.91 -1.83
CA THR A 113 -4.14 8.15 -1.36
C THR A 113 -2.74 7.89 -0.81
N GLY A 114 -2.57 6.86 0.02
CA GLY A 114 -1.26 6.45 0.53
C GLY A 114 -0.31 6.05 -0.60
N THR A 115 -0.80 5.29 -1.58
CA THR A 115 -0.02 4.92 -2.76
C THR A 115 0.34 6.13 -3.62
N ALA A 116 -0.59 7.07 -3.80
CA ALA A 116 -0.34 8.29 -4.57
C ALA A 116 0.68 9.21 -3.88
N LEU A 117 0.68 9.29 -2.54
CA LEU A 117 1.72 9.99 -1.78
C LEU A 117 3.10 9.41 -2.11
N LEU A 118 3.26 8.08 -2.03
CA LEU A 118 4.53 7.41 -2.33
C LEU A 118 4.98 7.60 -3.78
N ARG A 119 4.05 7.55 -4.75
CA ARG A 119 4.38 7.63 -6.18
C ARG A 119 4.65 9.04 -6.68
N ARG A 120 3.99 10.05 -6.10
CA ARG A 120 4.05 11.44 -6.59
C ARG A 120 5.08 12.29 -5.85
N THR A 121 5.46 11.89 -4.65
CA THR A 121 6.47 12.57 -3.83
C THR A 121 7.86 12.07 -4.22
N ARG A 122 8.82 12.96 -4.45
CA ARG A 122 10.21 12.62 -4.79
C ARG A 122 10.93 12.01 -3.59
N GLN A 123 10.69 12.55 -2.40
CA GLN A 123 11.24 12.07 -1.13
C GLN A 123 10.12 11.78 -0.13
N PRO A 124 9.43 10.64 -0.24
CA PRO A 124 8.31 10.30 0.63
C PRO A 124 8.70 10.04 2.10
N CYS A 125 9.96 10.25 2.49
CA CYS A 125 10.45 10.12 3.87
C CYS A 125 10.12 8.77 4.54
N VAL A 126 10.10 7.70 3.75
CA VAL A 126 9.68 6.35 4.19
C VAL A 126 10.63 5.79 5.26
N ASN A 127 11.86 6.27 5.34
CA ASN A 127 12.79 5.98 6.45
C ASN A 127 12.23 6.38 7.84
N SER A 128 11.27 7.32 7.91
CA SER A 128 10.62 7.70 9.15
C SER A 128 9.57 6.67 9.59
N ALA A 129 9.64 6.24 10.85
CA ALA A 129 8.64 5.39 11.48
C ALA A 129 7.22 5.95 11.45
N HIS A 130 7.08 7.28 11.36
CA HIS A 130 5.78 7.94 11.23
C HIS A 130 5.19 7.84 9.82
N VAL A 131 5.98 7.40 8.84
CA VAL A 131 5.53 7.18 7.46
C VAL A 131 5.36 5.68 7.17
N TYR A 132 6.40 4.87 7.38
CA TYR A 132 6.32 3.46 6.98
C TYR A 132 5.39 2.62 7.87
N ARG A 133 5.26 2.91 9.17
CA ARG A 133 4.39 2.10 10.05
C ARG A 133 2.90 2.23 9.70
N PRO A 134 2.35 3.43 9.43
CA PRO A 134 1.00 3.54 8.88
C PRO A 134 0.82 2.77 7.57
N LEU A 135 1.77 2.86 6.64
CA LEU A 135 1.70 2.16 5.35
C LEU A 135 1.73 0.63 5.53
N GLN A 136 2.61 0.14 6.40
CA GLN A 136 2.69 -1.28 6.78
C GLN A 136 1.38 -1.73 7.43
N ARG A 137 0.78 -0.92 8.31
CA ARG A 137 -0.53 -1.23 8.92
C ARG A 137 -1.63 -1.34 7.86
N MET A 138 -1.68 -0.42 6.90
CA MET A 138 -2.68 -0.49 5.83
C MET A 138 -2.53 -1.78 5.02
N LEU A 139 -1.29 -2.20 4.72
CA LEU A 139 -1.03 -3.51 4.11
C LEU A 139 -1.47 -4.69 4.99
N ILE A 140 -1.27 -4.59 6.30
CA ILE A 140 -1.67 -5.65 7.23
C ILE A 140 -3.18 -5.78 7.30
N GLN A 141 -3.89 -4.66 7.29
CA GLN A 141 -5.35 -4.57 7.32
C GLN A 141 -6.01 -4.97 5.99
N CYS A 142 -5.25 -5.22 4.93
CA CYS A 142 -5.75 -5.75 3.67
C CYS A 142 -6.42 -7.11 3.92
N ASN A 143 -7.53 -7.36 3.22
CA ASN A 143 -8.42 -8.47 3.54
C ASN A 143 -7.84 -9.79 3.02
N GLU A 144 -7.78 -10.82 3.86
CA GLU A 144 -7.37 -12.18 3.45
C GLU A 144 -8.35 -12.81 2.44
N ASN A 145 -9.54 -12.22 2.25
CA ASN A 145 -10.55 -12.76 1.37
C ASN A 145 -10.19 -12.50 -0.11
N PRO A 146 -9.97 -13.56 -0.92
CA PRO A 146 -9.57 -13.46 -2.34
C PRO A 146 -10.63 -12.83 -3.28
N ALA A 147 -11.62 -12.11 -2.76
CA ALA A 147 -12.64 -11.40 -3.51
C ALA A 147 -12.93 -10.02 -2.89
N SER A 148 -11.93 -9.39 -2.27
CA SER A 148 -12.07 -8.04 -1.72
C SER A 148 -12.28 -7.03 -2.86
N PRO A 149 -13.23 -6.08 -2.74
CA PRO A 149 -13.42 -5.04 -3.75
C PRO A 149 -12.20 -4.10 -3.87
N THR A 150 -11.25 -4.18 -2.93
CA THR A 150 -10.03 -3.35 -2.88
C THR A 150 -8.76 -4.10 -3.26
N GLU A 151 -8.81 -5.37 -3.69
CA GLU A 151 -7.61 -6.18 -3.98
C GLU A 151 -6.63 -5.46 -4.93
N LYS A 152 -7.14 -4.74 -5.91
CA LYS A 152 -6.33 -3.98 -6.86
C LYS A 152 -5.53 -2.88 -6.17
N GLU A 153 -6.17 -2.07 -5.34
CA GLU A 153 -5.54 -0.97 -4.59
C GLU A 153 -4.55 -1.50 -3.54
N GLU A 154 -4.84 -2.65 -2.93
CA GLU A 154 -3.96 -3.35 -1.99
C GLU A 154 -2.66 -3.80 -2.68
N VAL A 155 -2.78 -4.45 -3.85
CA VAL A 155 -1.61 -4.88 -4.64
C VAL A 155 -0.83 -3.69 -5.21
N GLU A 156 -1.51 -2.60 -5.59
CA GLU A 156 -0.83 -1.37 -6.02
C GLU A 156 0.02 -0.75 -4.90
N LEU A 157 -0.49 -0.70 -3.67
CA LEU A 157 0.27 -0.22 -2.51
C LEU A 157 1.47 -1.11 -2.24
N LEU A 158 1.26 -2.43 -2.24
CA LEU A 158 2.31 -3.43 -2.04
C LEU A 158 3.44 -3.27 -3.08
N LEU A 159 3.09 -3.24 -4.37
CA LEU A 159 4.05 -3.08 -5.45
C LEU A 159 4.81 -1.75 -5.39
N THR A 160 4.13 -0.68 -4.96
CA THR A 160 4.77 0.62 -4.78
C THR A 160 5.85 0.55 -3.69
N LEU A 161 5.56 -0.10 -2.56
CA LEU A 161 6.53 -0.32 -1.49
C LEU A 161 7.68 -1.24 -1.94
N CYS A 162 7.39 -2.35 -2.61
CA CYS A 162 8.43 -3.22 -3.20
C CYS A 162 9.35 -2.43 -4.14
N GLY A 163 8.77 -1.57 -4.99
CA GLY A 163 9.53 -0.71 -5.90
C GLY A 163 10.42 0.31 -5.18
N LEU A 164 9.99 0.83 -4.03
CA LEU A 164 10.79 1.72 -3.19
C LEU A 164 11.95 0.97 -2.54
N VAL A 165 11.71 -0.20 -1.97
CA VAL A 165 12.76 -1.05 -1.38
C VAL A 165 13.78 -1.47 -2.45
N ARG A 166 13.34 -1.79 -3.68
CA ARG A 166 14.29 -2.05 -4.78
C ARG A 166 15.21 -0.87 -5.07
N LYS A 167 14.70 0.37 -5.00
CA LYS A 167 15.51 1.57 -5.25
C LYS A 167 16.45 1.88 -4.08
N GLU A 168 15.99 1.66 -2.86
CA GLU A 168 16.73 1.92 -1.63
C GLU A 168 16.62 0.68 -0.71
N PRO A 169 17.55 -0.29 -0.83
CA PRO A 169 17.44 -1.56 -0.12
C PRO A 169 17.47 -1.44 1.41
N GLY A 170 17.99 -0.32 1.94
CA GLY A 170 17.90 0.00 3.38
C GLY A 170 16.47 0.08 3.93
N LEU A 171 15.46 0.23 3.06
CA LEU A 171 14.04 0.18 3.41
C LEU A 171 13.49 -1.25 3.56
N ALA A 172 14.31 -2.30 3.43
CA ALA A 172 13.88 -3.69 3.58
C ALA A 172 13.22 -3.97 4.94
N ASN A 173 13.56 -3.18 5.96
CA ASN A 173 12.96 -3.22 7.29
C ASN A 173 11.43 -3.08 7.30
N ILE A 174 10.83 -2.47 6.28
CA ILE A 174 9.37 -2.37 6.12
C ILE A 174 8.73 -3.76 6.01
N PHE A 175 9.44 -4.73 5.41
CA PHE A 175 8.98 -6.10 5.25
C PHE A 175 9.52 -7.04 6.33
N THR A 176 10.73 -6.81 6.84
CA THR A 176 11.40 -7.73 7.77
C THR A 176 11.12 -7.43 9.23
N THR A 177 10.74 -6.19 9.57
CA THR A 177 10.40 -5.86 10.96
C THR A 177 9.04 -6.47 11.28
N PRO A 178 8.95 -7.43 12.22
CA PRO A 178 7.68 -8.03 12.59
C PRO A 178 6.76 -6.91 13.08
N PHE A 179 5.51 -6.95 12.62
CA PHE A 179 4.50 -6.04 13.12
C PHE A 179 4.10 -6.49 14.52
N VAL A 180 4.83 -6.02 15.52
CA VAL A 180 4.44 -6.23 16.91
C VAL A 180 3.30 -5.26 17.19
N GLU A 181 2.08 -5.78 17.34
CA GLU A 181 0.96 -5.07 17.98
C GLU A 181 1.24 -4.86 19.46
N ASP A 182 2.43 -4.36 19.81
CA ASP A 182 2.77 -4.19 21.20
C ASP A 182 1.83 -3.13 21.72
N LYS A 183 1.03 -3.55 22.71
CA LYS A 183 0.24 -2.62 23.46
C LYS A 183 1.20 -1.53 23.93
N SER A 184 2.39 -1.73 24.46
CA SER A 184 3.25 -0.59 24.85
C SER A 184 3.64 0.41 23.73
N THR A 185 3.60 0.02 22.45
CA THR A 185 3.62 0.94 21.28
C THR A 185 2.23 1.57 20.97
N LEU A 186 1.33 1.54 21.97
CA LEU A 186 -0.07 1.97 22.06
C LEU A 186 -0.21 3.31 21.31
N LEU A 187 -1.29 3.51 20.54
CA LEU A 187 -1.67 4.76 19.85
C LEU A 187 -1.08 5.00 18.46
N SER A 188 -0.87 3.93 17.70
CA SER A 188 -0.32 4.04 16.37
C SER A 188 -1.25 4.73 15.36
N ILE A 189 -2.51 4.97 15.73
CA ILE A 189 -3.34 6.07 15.25
C ILE A 189 -3.64 6.92 16.49
N PRO A 190 -3.42 8.25 16.49
CA PRO A 190 -3.71 9.10 17.63
C PRO A 190 -5.16 8.94 18.12
N GLU A 191 -5.36 8.96 19.44
CA GLU A 191 -6.65 8.68 20.10
C GLU A 191 -7.77 9.61 19.65
N ASP A 192 -7.43 10.87 19.35
CA ASP A 192 -8.28 11.87 18.73
C ASP A 192 -8.77 11.41 17.36
N ILE A 193 -7.89 10.90 16.49
CA ILE A 193 -8.28 10.37 15.17
C ILE A 193 -9.21 9.16 15.31
N GLN A 194 -8.94 8.27 16.28
CA GLN A 194 -9.80 7.11 16.55
C GLN A 194 -11.18 7.50 17.11
N LYS A 195 -11.28 8.62 17.85
CA LYS A 195 -12.58 9.13 18.33
C LYS A 195 -13.38 9.76 17.20
N LEU A 196 -12.70 10.36 16.22
CA LEU A 196 -13.32 11.02 15.07
C LEU A 196 -13.83 10.03 14.03
N ILE A 197 -13.07 8.97 13.77
CA ILE A 197 -13.42 7.94 12.79
C ILE A 197 -13.93 6.73 13.57
N PRO A 198 -15.18 6.27 13.36
CA PRO A 198 -15.73 5.13 14.09
C PRO A 198 -15.06 3.82 13.67
N ILE A 199 -13.86 3.57 14.20
CA ILE A 199 -13.16 2.30 14.07
C ILE A 199 -13.88 1.33 14.98
N ARG A 200 -14.70 0.44 14.41
CA ARG A 200 -15.29 -0.65 15.20
C ARG A 200 -14.13 -1.51 15.71
N SER A 201 -13.99 -1.58 17.03
CA SER A 201 -13.06 -2.45 17.77
C SER A 201 -13.36 -3.95 17.61
N LYS A 202 -13.97 -4.37 16.49
CA LYS A 202 -13.85 -5.75 16.03
C LYS A 202 -12.42 -5.92 15.52
N ILE A 203 -11.49 -6.02 16.47
CA ILE A 203 -10.20 -6.65 16.31
C ILE A 203 -10.49 -8.13 16.02
N GLN A 204 -11.00 -8.43 14.84
CA GLN A 204 -10.39 -9.53 14.14
C GLN A 204 -9.13 -8.90 13.58
N THR A 205 -8.02 -9.06 14.30
CA THR A 205 -6.75 -9.16 13.58
C THR A 205 -7.02 -10.11 12.41
N PRO A 206 -6.66 -9.74 11.18
CA PRO A 206 -6.65 -10.72 10.10
C PRO A 206 -5.83 -11.90 10.65
N LYS A 207 -6.50 -13.03 10.88
CA LYS A 207 -5.96 -14.12 11.71
C LYS A 207 -4.71 -14.77 11.09
N LYS A 208 -4.35 -14.37 9.87
CA LYS A 208 -3.25 -14.85 9.04
C LYS A 208 -2.95 -13.81 7.96
N ASN A 209 -2.40 -12.64 8.29
CA ASN A 209 -1.63 -11.93 7.26
C ASN A 209 -0.23 -12.55 7.23
N PRO A 210 0.05 -13.50 6.30
CA PRO A 210 1.33 -14.22 6.27
C PRO A 210 2.52 -13.30 5.96
N LEU A 211 2.27 -12.03 5.58
CA LEU A 211 3.35 -11.07 5.34
C LEU A 211 4.05 -10.64 6.63
N PHE A 212 3.40 -10.73 7.82
CA PHE A 212 3.95 -10.10 9.04
C PHE A 212 3.74 -10.87 10.36
N GLU A 213 2.94 -11.95 10.39
CA GLU A 213 2.87 -12.87 11.54
C GLU A 213 3.86 -14.03 11.36
N VAL A 214 4.98 -13.97 12.09
CA VAL A 214 5.98 -15.06 12.14
C VAL A 214 5.57 -16.08 13.20
N GLU A 215 4.45 -16.76 13.01
CA GLU A 215 4.18 -18.03 13.69
C GLU A 215 3.86 -19.10 12.65
N LEU A 216 4.87 -19.92 12.34
CA LEU A 216 4.77 -21.00 11.37
C LEU A 216 3.73 -22.05 11.79
N PRO A 217 2.66 -22.29 11.02
CA PRO A 217 1.94 -23.55 11.13
C PRO A 217 2.86 -24.70 10.67
N PRO A 218 2.77 -25.90 11.27
CA PRO A 218 3.65 -27.04 10.99
C PRO A 218 3.57 -27.59 9.55
N ASN A 219 2.67 -27.05 8.72
CA ASN A 219 2.54 -27.37 7.30
C ASN A 219 2.48 -26.06 6.50
N PRO A 220 3.61 -25.59 5.92
CA PRO A 220 3.59 -24.44 5.03
C PRO A 220 2.74 -24.76 3.79
N LEU A 221 2.02 -23.74 3.33
CA LEU A 221 0.97 -23.75 2.30
C LEU A 221 1.27 -24.70 1.13
N ARG A 222 0.57 -25.85 1.09
CA ARG A 222 0.83 -26.92 0.12
C ARG A 222 0.43 -26.58 -1.32
N ASN A 223 -0.44 -25.58 -1.53
CA ASN A 223 -1.00 -25.24 -2.83
C ASN A 223 -1.09 -23.72 -3.04
N VAL A 224 -0.01 -23.07 -3.46
CA VAL A 224 -0.10 -21.75 -4.10
C VAL A 224 -0.20 -21.99 -5.61
N SER A 225 -1.42 -22.04 -6.15
CA SER A 225 -1.64 -22.07 -7.60
C SER A 225 -1.73 -20.64 -8.12
N ILE A 226 -0.91 -20.32 -9.13
CA ILE A 226 -0.93 -19.03 -9.84
C ILE A 226 -2.28 -18.82 -10.57
N ILE A 227 -2.97 -19.92 -10.87
CA ILE A 227 -4.29 -19.93 -11.49
C ILE A 227 -5.29 -20.35 -10.41
N ARG A 228 -6.23 -19.47 -10.06
CA ARG A 228 -7.38 -19.83 -9.23
C ARG A 228 -8.27 -20.79 -10.04
N THR A 229 -8.00 -22.09 -9.99
CA THR A 229 -8.92 -23.08 -10.55
C THR A 229 -10.13 -23.13 -9.62
N GLY A 230 -11.26 -22.58 -10.07
CA GLY A 230 -12.51 -22.64 -9.34
C GLY A 230 -12.76 -24.09 -8.90
N LYS A 231 -13.06 -24.28 -7.62
CA LYS A 231 -13.43 -25.57 -7.07
C LYS A 231 -14.76 -25.95 -7.73
N GLU A 232 -14.75 -26.89 -8.67
CA GLU A 232 -15.96 -27.47 -9.25
C GLU A 232 -16.64 -28.33 -8.17
N ASP A 233 -17.46 -27.69 -7.33
CA ASP A 233 -18.45 -28.41 -6.57
C ASP A 233 -19.55 -28.84 -7.56
N ASN A 234 -19.62 -30.15 -7.76
CA ASN A 234 -20.52 -30.88 -8.65
C ASN A 234 -21.98 -30.44 -8.47
N ALA A 235 -22.49 -29.57 -9.36
CA ALA A 235 -23.91 -29.28 -9.47
C ALA A 235 -24.30 -29.09 -10.96
N THR A 236 -25.07 -30.07 -11.42
CA THR A 236 -25.72 -30.25 -12.71
C THR A 236 -26.05 -28.95 -13.46
N CYS A 237 -25.59 -28.90 -14.72
CA CYS A 237 -25.86 -27.85 -15.70
C CYS A 237 -27.36 -27.52 -15.85
N SER A 238 -27.70 -26.25 -15.73
CA SER A 238 -28.75 -25.63 -16.53
C SER A 238 -28.28 -24.26 -17.01
N SER A 239 -28.41 -24.06 -18.32
CA SER A 239 -27.94 -22.92 -19.10
C SER A 239 -28.57 -21.59 -18.70
N SER A 240 -27.79 -20.51 -18.60
CA SER A 240 -28.03 -19.23 -19.29
C SER A 240 -27.06 -18.12 -18.86
N ALA A 241 -26.55 -17.37 -19.84
CA ALA A 241 -26.04 -15.99 -19.82
C ALA A 241 -24.93 -15.52 -18.83
N ASP A 242 -24.58 -16.25 -17.77
CA ASP A 242 -23.67 -15.75 -16.72
C ASP A 242 -22.17 -16.05 -16.91
N ASP A 243 -21.79 -16.83 -17.93
CA ASP A 243 -20.38 -17.24 -18.16
C ASP A 243 -19.42 -16.07 -18.46
N ASN A 244 -19.93 -14.94 -18.97
CA ASN A 244 -19.09 -13.79 -19.30
C ASN A 244 -18.63 -12.98 -18.08
N ALA A 245 -19.41 -12.95 -16.99
CA ALA A 245 -19.03 -12.25 -15.77
C ALA A 245 -18.01 -13.05 -14.97
N SER A 246 -18.22 -14.38 -14.87
CA SER A 246 -17.30 -15.31 -14.20
C SER A 246 -15.92 -15.32 -14.87
N CYS A 247 -15.87 -15.38 -16.21
CA CYS A 247 -14.61 -15.31 -16.96
C CYS A 247 -13.88 -13.95 -16.83
N ARG A 248 -14.61 -12.83 -16.70
CA ARG A 248 -13.99 -11.51 -16.49
C ARG A 248 -13.42 -11.39 -15.08
N SER A 249 -14.15 -11.83 -14.06
CA SER A 249 -13.67 -11.86 -12.67
C SER A 249 -12.44 -12.75 -12.54
N GLN A 250 -12.45 -13.96 -13.11
CA GLN A 250 -11.27 -14.84 -13.09
C GLN A 250 -10.04 -14.22 -13.78
N LYS A 251 -10.23 -13.45 -14.87
CA LYS A 251 -9.14 -12.74 -15.55
C LYS A 251 -8.58 -11.60 -14.71
N THR A 252 -9.43 -10.80 -14.05
CA THR A 252 -8.99 -9.72 -13.16
C THR A 252 -8.28 -10.27 -11.92
N ASP A 253 -8.81 -11.35 -11.35
CA ASP A 253 -8.22 -12.06 -10.21
C ASP A 253 -6.84 -12.61 -10.53
N ASN A 254 -6.69 -13.24 -11.70
CA ASN A 254 -5.39 -13.74 -12.17
C ASN A 254 -4.39 -12.58 -12.39
N GLN A 255 -4.86 -11.40 -12.82
CA GLN A 255 -3.99 -10.23 -12.97
C GLN A 255 -3.50 -9.70 -11.62
N VAL A 256 -4.38 -9.64 -10.61
CA VAL A 256 -4.02 -9.24 -9.23
C VAL A 256 -2.98 -10.20 -8.66
N VAL A 257 -3.19 -11.52 -8.80
CA VAL A 257 -2.25 -12.55 -8.33
C VAL A 257 -0.88 -12.41 -9.02
N LEU A 258 -0.85 -12.26 -10.35
CA LEU A 258 0.41 -12.07 -11.09
C LEU A 258 1.16 -10.81 -10.64
N ARG A 259 0.43 -9.73 -10.36
CA ARG A 259 1.01 -8.48 -9.83
C ARG A 259 1.52 -8.65 -8.40
N ALA A 260 0.85 -9.40 -7.54
CA ALA A 260 1.38 -9.71 -6.21
C ALA A 260 2.66 -10.58 -6.30
N CYS A 261 2.69 -11.55 -7.22
CA CYS A 261 3.89 -12.36 -7.47
C CYS A 261 5.07 -11.53 -7.98
N GLU A 262 4.81 -10.51 -8.80
CA GLU A 262 5.85 -9.54 -9.19
C GLU A 262 6.50 -8.93 -7.95
N GLY A 263 5.71 -8.47 -6.97
CA GLY A 263 6.17 -7.93 -5.69
C GLY A 263 7.10 -8.87 -4.93
N ILE A 264 6.73 -10.15 -4.84
CA ILE A 264 7.57 -11.19 -4.22
C ILE A 264 8.89 -11.32 -4.98
N MET A 265 8.86 -11.38 -6.32
CA MET A 265 10.09 -11.45 -7.12
C MET A 265 10.97 -10.22 -6.91
N ILE A 266 10.38 -9.02 -6.79
CA ILE A 266 11.13 -7.81 -6.47
C ILE A 266 11.92 -8.00 -5.19
N VAL A 267 11.21 -8.38 -4.12
CA VAL A 267 11.76 -8.46 -2.77
C VAL A 267 12.77 -9.61 -2.66
N SER A 268 12.46 -10.80 -3.20
CA SER A 268 13.38 -11.94 -3.19
C SER A 268 14.65 -11.74 -4.04
N SER A 269 14.67 -10.76 -4.95
CA SER A 269 15.87 -10.42 -5.73
C SER A 269 16.84 -9.47 -5.02
N LEU A 270 16.45 -8.95 -3.85
CA LEU A 270 17.26 -8.00 -3.11
C LEU A 270 18.42 -8.71 -2.38
N PRO A 271 19.58 -8.06 -2.21
CA PRO A 271 20.76 -8.68 -1.61
C PRO A 271 20.70 -8.79 -0.08
N GLU A 272 19.65 -8.32 0.59
CA GLU A 272 19.55 -8.32 2.06
C GLU A 272 19.30 -9.71 2.64
N ASP A 273 20.19 -10.14 3.55
CA ASP A 273 20.08 -11.41 4.28
C ASP A 273 18.74 -11.54 5.03
N ASP A 274 18.22 -10.45 5.59
CA ASP A 274 16.95 -10.47 6.31
C ASP A 274 15.77 -10.82 5.40
N ILE A 275 15.82 -10.40 4.13
CA ILE A 275 14.80 -10.74 3.13
C ILE A 275 14.94 -12.18 2.69
N ALA A 276 16.18 -12.66 2.47
CA ALA A 276 16.43 -14.07 2.21
C ALA A 276 15.93 -14.95 3.36
N ASN A 277 16.20 -14.57 4.60
CA ASN A 277 15.71 -15.23 5.80
C ASN A 277 14.18 -15.21 5.87
N LEU A 278 13.53 -14.08 5.55
CA LEU A 278 12.07 -13.97 5.50
C LEU A 278 11.47 -14.92 4.46
N VAL A 279 11.99 -14.92 3.22
CA VAL A 279 11.50 -15.77 2.12
C VAL A 279 11.68 -17.25 2.45
N THR A 280 12.84 -17.63 2.97
CA THR A 280 13.14 -19.03 3.34
C THR A 280 12.36 -19.51 4.56
N SER A 281 12.08 -18.62 5.52
CA SER A 281 11.34 -18.98 6.74
C SER A 281 9.82 -18.99 6.52
N CYS A 282 9.29 -18.08 5.70
CA CYS A 282 7.85 -17.93 5.51
C CYS A 282 7.30 -18.69 4.30
N SER A 283 8.15 -19.33 3.49
CA SER A 283 7.70 -20.04 2.29
C SER A 283 8.48 -21.34 2.03
N PRO A 284 7.85 -22.35 1.40
CA PRO A 284 8.54 -23.55 0.94
C PRO A 284 9.32 -23.31 -0.36
N ALA A 285 9.72 -22.05 -0.65
CA ALA A 285 10.37 -21.69 -1.92
C ALA A 285 11.65 -22.52 -2.13
N CYS A 286 12.48 -22.66 -1.10
CA CYS A 286 13.70 -23.45 -1.17
C CYS A 286 13.41 -24.92 -1.50
N GLU A 287 12.47 -25.55 -0.77
CA GLU A 287 12.07 -26.94 -1.02
C GLU A 287 11.52 -27.13 -2.43
N THR A 288 10.72 -26.18 -2.90
CA THR A 288 10.10 -26.20 -4.23
C THR A 288 11.16 -26.04 -5.34
N ILE A 289 12.11 -25.12 -5.16
CA ILE A 289 13.22 -24.92 -6.09
C ILE A 289 14.06 -26.19 -6.16
N VAL A 290 14.45 -26.76 -5.01
CA VAL A 290 15.22 -28.02 -4.95
C VAL A 290 14.46 -29.15 -5.66
N HIS A 291 13.17 -29.32 -5.38
CA HIS A 291 12.37 -30.36 -6.02
C HIS A 291 12.26 -30.16 -7.55
N LYS A 292 12.07 -28.91 -8.01
CA LYS A 292 12.03 -28.59 -9.44
C LYS A 292 13.38 -28.83 -10.11
N LEU A 293 14.49 -28.40 -9.49
CA LEU A 293 15.84 -28.62 -9.99
C LEU A 293 16.16 -30.12 -10.06
N ALA A 294 15.83 -30.90 -9.02
CA ALA A 294 16.02 -32.35 -9.02
C ALA A 294 15.20 -33.04 -10.11
N SER A 295 13.95 -32.61 -10.32
CA SER A 295 13.10 -33.11 -11.41
C SER A 295 13.70 -32.79 -12.79
N LYS A 296 14.18 -31.55 -12.99
CA LYS A 296 14.84 -31.14 -14.24
C LYS A 296 16.15 -31.87 -14.47
N TYR A 297 16.96 -32.05 -13.44
CA TYR A 297 18.18 -32.84 -13.51
C TYR A 297 17.90 -34.29 -13.93
N ARG A 298 16.88 -34.94 -13.34
CA ARG A 298 16.45 -36.29 -13.74
C ARG A 298 15.90 -36.37 -15.17
N SER A 299 15.46 -35.25 -15.73
CA SER A 299 15.00 -35.17 -17.13
C SER A 299 16.14 -34.96 -18.12
N ILE A 300 17.37 -34.71 -17.67
CA ILE A 300 18.55 -34.62 -18.54
C ILE A 300 18.81 -36.02 -19.12
N PRO A 301 18.77 -36.17 -20.46
CA PRO A 301 19.10 -37.44 -21.10
C PRO A 301 20.52 -37.89 -20.76
N ALA A 302 20.72 -39.19 -20.54
CA ALA A 302 22.03 -39.75 -20.17
C ALA A 302 23.12 -39.59 -21.25
N ASN A 303 22.74 -39.17 -22.46
CA ASN A 303 23.63 -38.92 -23.60
C ASN A 303 23.97 -37.43 -23.79
N VAL A 304 23.58 -36.55 -22.87
CA VAL A 304 24.02 -35.14 -22.89
C VAL A 304 25.50 -35.08 -22.56
N ASP A 305 26.29 -34.43 -23.43
CA ASP A 305 27.71 -34.18 -23.18
C ASP A 305 27.82 -33.14 -22.05
N PRO A 306 28.51 -33.44 -20.94
CA PRO A 306 28.76 -32.46 -19.88
C PRO A 306 29.40 -31.15 -20.39
N SER A 307 30.16 -31.22 -21.48
CA SER A 307 30.84 -30.08 -22.11
C SER A 307 29.84 -29.09 -22.74
N ASP A 308 28.63 -29.54 -23.08
CA ASP A 308 27.57 -28.67 -23.61
C ASP A 308 27.10 -27.65 -22.55
N VAL A 309 27.28 -27.94 -21.26
CA VAL A 309 26.96 -27.03 -20.15
C VAL A 309 27.88 -25.82 -20.15
N ASP A 310 29.14 -25.98 -20.51
CA ASP A 310 30.12 -24.88 -20.57
C ASP A 310 29.83 -23.91 -21.73
N HIS A 311 29.06 -24.35 -22.73
CA HIS A 311 28.63 -23.54 -23.86
C HIS A 311 27.29 -22.82 -23.64
N LEU A 312 26.60 -23.08 -22.52
CA LEU A 312 25.37 -22.39 -22.16
C LEU A 312 25.69 -20.95 -21.72
N ASN A 313 25.28 -20.00 -22.55
CA ASN A 313 25.34 -18.58 -22.22
C ASN A 313 24.19 -18.24 -21.25
N ILE A 314 24.40 -18.47 -19.95
CA ILE A 314 23.40 -18.17 -18.93
C ILE A 314 23.57 -16.72 -18.48
N THR A 315 22.75 -15.82 -19.03
CA THR A 315 22.59 -14.46 -18.48
C THR A 315 21.63 -14.53 -17.30
N TRP A 316 22.16 -14.59 -16.08
CA TRP A 316 21.38 -14.29 -14.88
C TRP A 316 21.33 -12.76 -14.75
N ALA A 317 20.20 -12.17 -15.13
CA ALA A 317 19.88 -10.76 -14.96
C ALA A 317 18.66 -10.61 -14.06
#